data_AF-A0A931CK72-F1
#
_entry.id   AF-A0A931CK72-F1
#
_cell.length_a   1.000
_cell.length_b   1.000
_cell.length_c   1.000
_cell.angle_alpha   90.00
_cell.angle_beta   90.00
_cell.angle_gamma   90.00
#
_symmetry.space_group_name_H-M   'P 1'
#
loop_
_entity.id
_entity.type
_entity.pdbx_description
1 polymer ?
#
loop_
_entity_poly.entity_id
_entity_poly.type
_entity_poly.pdbx_seq_one_letter_code
_entity_poly.pdbx_strand_id
1 'polypeptide(L)'
;MEPVAVFPLAAVTVPHEPADAEAVVSGSPTTGAVTVTTLPGIGAEIGIWEMSAGAVRDVEAEEAFVLLAGRAEIEVEGGDRVTIGPGDLVRLAAGTRTVWHVSEPLRKVYVTGV
;
A
#
# COMPACT_ATOMS: atom_id res chain seq x y z
N MET A 1 23.70 -16.04 -2.67
CA MET A 1 23.04 -14.73 -2.51
C MET A 1 24.08 -13.69 -2.83
N GLU A 2 23.81 -12.76 -3.74
CA GLU A 2 24.72 -11.65 -3.95
C GLU A 2 24.83 -10.84 -2.65
N PRO A 3 26.03 -10.36 -2.27
CA PRO A 3 26.19 -9.62 -1.01
C PRO A 3 25.47 -8.27 -1.01
N VAL A 4 25.15 -7.73 -2.20
CA VAL A 4 24.42 -6.48 -2.40
C VAL A 4 23.53 -6.63 -3.63
N ALA A 5 22.27 -6.20 -3.54
CA ALA A 5 21.35 -6.09 -4.66
C ALA A 5 20.68 -4.70 -4.66
N VAL A 6 20.43 -4.14 -5.84
CA VAL A 6 19.75 -2.85 -6.03
C VAL A 6 18.47 -3.09 -6.81
N PHE A 7 17.34 -2.61 -6.28
CA PHE A 7 16.04 -2.72 -6.91
C PHE A 7 15.56 -1.32 -7.33
N PRO A 8 15.52 -1.01 -8.65
CA PRO A 8 15.04 0.28 -9.13
C PRO A 8 13.51 0.33 -9.02
N LEU A 9 13.00 0.68 -7.83
CA LEU A 9 11.58 0.62 -7.51
C LEU A 9 10.70 1.40 -8.49
N ALA A 10 11.19 2.50 -9.06
CA ALA A 10 10.46 3.29 -10.08
C ALA A 10 10.23 2.53 -11.41
N ALA A 11 11.02 1.49 -11.71
CA ALA A 11 10.92 0.70 -12.93
C ALA A 11 10.08 -0.58 -12.75
N VAL A 12 9.58 -0.86 -11.54
CA VAL A 12 8.73 -2.03 -11.29
C VAL A 12 7.35 -1.80 -11.89
N THR A 13 7.01 -2.58 -12.91
CA THR A 13 5.65 -2.64 -13.46
C THR A 13 4.75 -3.40 -12.49
N VAL A 14 3.65 -2.77 -12.09
CA VAL A 14 2.62 -3.38 -11.24
C VAL A 14 1.38 -3.61 -12.12
N PRO A 15 0.99 -4.87 -12.37
CA PRO A 15 -0.28 -5.16 -13.04
C PRO A 15 -1.44 -4.74 -12.14
N HIS A 16 -2.43 -4.06 -12.73
CA HIS A 16 -3.64 -3.64 -12.03
C HIS A 16 -4.82 -4.53 -12.36
N GLU A 17 -5.62 -4.83 -11.34
CA GLU A 17 -6.94 -5.45 -11.46
C GLU A 17 -7.99 -4.55 -10.79
N PRO A 18 -9.28 -4.62 -11.19
CA PRO A 18 -10.34 -3.93 -10.47
C PRO A 18 -10.33 -4.30 -8.98
N ALA A 19 -10.49 -3.32 -8.11
CA ALA A 19 -10.68 -3.58 -6.69
C ALA A 19 -11.95 -4.43 -6.48
N ASP A 20 -11.96 -5.19 -5.38
CA ASP A 20 -13.13 -5.98 -5.00
C ASP A 20 -14.37 -5.07 -4.88
N ALA A 21 -15.42 -5.41 -5.63
CA ALA A 21 -16.64 -4.63 -5.70
C ALA A 21 -17.32 -4.49 -4.32
N GLU A 22 -17.14 -5.46 -3.41
CA GLU A 22 -17.68 -5.37 -2.04
C GLU A 22 -16.89 -4.39 -1.16
N ALA A 23 -15.60 -4.20 -1.46
CA ALA A 23 -14.73 -3.26 -0.76
C ALA A 23 -14.85 -1.83 -1.29
N VAL A 24 -15.24 -1.63 -2.55
CA VAL A 24 -15.36 -0.29 -3.16
C VAL A 24 -16.39 0.57 -2.43
N VAL A 25 -15.96 1.75 -2.00
CA VAL A 25 -16.82 2.80 -1.41
C VAL A 25 -17.24 3.81 -2.47
N SER A 26 -16.33 4.19 -3.37
CA SER A 26 -16.63 5.11 -4.47
C SER A 26 -15.64 4.98 -5.63
N GLY A 27 -16.11 5.36 -6.81
CA GLY A 27 -15.34 5.28 -8.06
C GLY A 27 -15.24 3.85 -8.59
N SER A 28 -14.20 3.61 -9.38
CA SER A 28 -13.87 2.30 -9.95
C SER A 28 -12.36 2.04 -9.81
N PRO A 29 -11.84 1.99 -8.57
CA PRO A 29 -10.42 1.88 -8.35
C PRO A 29 -9.88 0.53 -8.84
N THR A 30 -8.64 0.54 -9.29
CA THR A 30 -7.86 -0.66 -9.57
C THR A 30 -6.67 -0.70 -8.62
N THR A 31 -6.24 -1.89 -8.23
CA THR A 31 -5.11 -2.11 -7.32
C THR A 31 -4.14 -3.12 -7.92
N GLY A 32 -2.91 -3.11 -7.42
CA GLY A 32 -1.91 -4.11 -7.78
C GLY A 32 -0.76 -4.15 -6.79
N ALA A 33 -0.11 -5.30 -6.68
CA ALA A 33 1.05 -5.49 -5.81
C ALA A 33 2.10 -6.38 -6.48
N VAL A 34 3.37 -6.08 -6.24
CA VAL A 34 4.50 -6.92 -6.65
C VAL A 34 5.51 -7.01 -5.51
N THR A 35 5.74 -8.22 -5.03
CA THR A 35 6.85 -8.54 -4.14
C THR A 35 8.18 -8.31 -4.88
N VAL A 36 9.04 -7.49 -4.30
CA VAL A 36 10.36 -7.16 -4.88
C VAL A 36 11.45 -8.05 -4.26
N THR A 37 11.42 -8.23 -2.95
CA THR A 37 12.37 -9.08 -2.24
C THR A 37 11.82 -9.54 -0.88
N THR A 38 12.51 -10.48 -0.25
CA THR A 38 12.22 -10.96 1.09
C THR A 38 13.46 -10.89 1.96
N LEU A 39 13.26 -10.73 3.27
CA LEU A 39 14.29 -10.79 4.29
C LEU A 39 13.98 -11.96 5.25
N PRO A 40 14.35 -13.20 4.89
CA PRO A 40 13.95 -14.39 5.65
C PRO A 40 14.45 -14.39 7.10
N GLY A 41 15.59 -13.76 7.36
CA GLY A 41 16.18 -13.70 8.71
C GLY A 41 15.34 -12.93 9.74
N ILE A 42 14.41 -12.09 9.28
CA ILE A 42 13.49 -11.34 10.13
C ILE A 42 12.01 -11.57 9.75
N GLY A 43 11.73 -12.49 8.83
CA GLY A 43 10.38 -12.77 8.36
C GLY A 43 9.68 -11.54 7.78
N ALA A 44 10.31 -10.86 6.81
CA ALA A 44 9.70 -9.71 6.16
C ALA A 44 9.65 -9.87 4.63
N GLU A 45 8.58 -9.36 4.04
CA GLU A 45 8.43 -9.15 2.61
C GLU A 45 8.47 -7.65 2.29
N ILE A 46 9.14 -7.29 1.19
CA ILE A 46 9.23 -5.92 0.70
C ILE A 46 8.74 -5.87 -0.74
N GLY A 47 7.83 -4.97 -1.04
CA GLY A 47 7.26 -4.85 -2.38
C GLY A 47 6.74 -3.47 -2.72
N ILE A 48 6.17 -3.36 -3.92
CA ILE A 48 5.44 -2.18 -4.36
C ILE A 48 3.95 -2.50 -4.40
N TRP A 49 3.15 -1.57 -3.92
CA TRP A 49 1.71 -1.58 -4.10
C TRP A 49 1.24 -0.28 -4.76
N GLU A 50 0.25 -0.39 -5.63
CA GLU A 50 -0.37 0.73 -6.32
C GLU A 50 -1.90 0.67 -6.24
N MET A 51 -2.52 1.85 -6.30
CA MET A 51 -3.96 2.00 -6.40
C MET A 51 -4.33 3.25 -7.18
N SER A 52 -5.27 3.14 -8.12
CA SER A 52 -5.83 4.29 -8.83
C SER A 52 -6.77 5.11 -7.94
N ALA A 53 -7.15 6.32 -8.38
CA ALA A 53 -8.11 7.14 -7.67
C ALA A 53 -9.47 6.43 -7.44
N GLY A 54 -10.09 6.70 -6.29
CA GLY A 54 -11.29 6.03 -5.79
C GLY A 54 -11.21 5.80 -4.28
N ALA A 55 -12.18 5.07 -3.73
CA ALA A 55 -12.15 4.70 -2.32
C ALA A 55 -12.48 3.23 -2.08
N VAL A 56 -11.73 2.57 -1.20
CA VAL A 56 -11.88 1.15 -0.84
C VAL A 56 -11.81 0.96 0.67
N ARG A 57 -12.55 -0.02 1.19
CA ARG A 57 -12.41 -0.50 2.57
C ARG A 57 -11.36 -1.59 2.63
N ASP A 58 -10.66 -1.71 3.75
CA ASP A 58 -9.75 -2.82 3.99
C ASP A 58 -9.66 -3.21 5.47
N VAL A 59 -9.11 -4.39 5.72
CA VAL A 59 -8.63 -4.86 7.03
C VAL A 59 -7.13 -5.02 6.92
N GLU A 60 -6.39 -4.14 7.59
CA GLU A 60 -4.96 -3.99 7.37
C GLU A 60 -4.17 -5.18 7.90
N ALA A 61 -3.08 -5.50 7.21
CA ALA A 61 -2.00 -6.35 7.72
C ALA A 61 -1.08 -5.56 8.68
N GLU A 62 -0.16 -6.24 9.36
CA GLU A 62 0.93 -5.56 10.06
C GLU A 62 1.95 -5.09 9.01
N GLU A 63 1.91 -3.79 8.70
CA GLU A 63 2.65 -3.21 7.59
C GLU A 63 3.25 -1.86 7.98
N ALA A 64 4.45 -1.58 7.48
CA ALA A 64 4.96 -0.22 7.37
C ALA A 64 5.23 0.10 5.90
N PHE A 65 4.88 1.29 5.44
CA PHE A 65 5.12 1.70 4.06
C PHE A 65 5.57 3.15 3.96
N VAL A 66 6.32 3.45 2.90
CA VAL A 66 6.60 4.83 2.48
C VAL A 66 5.84 5.12 1.21
N LEU A 67 5.08 6.22 1.19
CA LEU A 67 4.39 6.66 -0.01
C LEU A 67 5.41 7.31 -0.96
N LEU A 68 5.54 6.79 -2.17
CA LEU A 68 6.46 7.27 -3.20
C LEU A 68 5.81 8.30 -4.12
N ALA A 69 4.52 8.14 -4.40
CA ALA A 69 3.73 9.04 -5.23
C ALA A 69 2.25 9.00 -4.84
N GLY A 70 1.52 10.07 -5.16
CA GLY A 70 0.08 10.20 -4.96
C GLY A 70 -0.32 10.87 -3.65
N ARG A 71 -1.63 10.89 -3.39
CA ARG A 71 -2.23 11.55 -2.23
C ARG A 71 -3.53 10.86 -1.82
N ALA A 72 -3.65 10.58 -0.52
CA ALA A 72 -4.83 9.94 0.04
C ALA A 72 -5.13 10.40 1.47
N GLU A 73 -6.34 10.08 1.92
CA GLU A 73 -6.70 10.06 3.34
C GLU A 73 -7.01 8.63 3.77
N ILE A 74 -6.47 8.22 4.91
CA ILE A 74 -6.82 6.94 5.56
C ILE A 74 -7.79 7.25 6.68
N GLU A 75 -9.02 6.79 6.54
CA GLU A 75 -10.04 6.83 7.60
C GLU A 75 -9.96 5.55 8.42
N VAL A 76 -9.78 5.67 9.73
CA VAL A 76 -9.75 4.52 10.64
C VAL A 76 -11.13 4.34 11.29
N GLU A 77 -11.65 3.11 11.32
CA GLU A 77 -12.93 2.81 11.98
C GLU A 77 -12.93 3.28 13.44
N GLY A 78 -13.84 4.20 13.77
CA GLY A 78 -13.95 4.78 15.12
C GLY A 78 -12.84 5.77 15.50
N GLY A 79 -12.01 6.20 14.55
CA GLY A 79 -10.90 7.13 14.75
C GLY A 79 -10.89 8.31 13.79
N ASP A 80 -9.73 8.94 13.68
CA ASP A 80 -9.50 10.10 12.81
C ASP A 80 -9.20 9.71 11.35
N ARG A 81 -9.30 10.70 10.46
CA ARG A 81 -8.73 10.63 9.12
C ARG A 81 -7.32 11.20 9.12
N VAL A 82 -6.39 10.50 8.48
CA VAL A 82 -5.00 10.95 8.33
C VAL A 82 -4.68 11.14 6.86
N THR A 83 -4.27 12.35 6.48
CA THR A 83 -3.79 12.66 5.13
C THR A 83 -2.35 12.19 4.96
N ILE A 84 -2.05 11.58 3.82
CA ILE A 84 -0.71 11.11 3.47
C ILE A 84 -0.29 11.61 2.08
N GLY A 85 1.01 11.82 1.90
CA GLY A 85 1.64 12.26 0.67
C GLY A 85 3.05 11.69 0.49
N PRO A 86 3.73 12.02 -0.63
CA PRO A 86 5.03 11.44 -0.94
C PRO A 86 6.08 11.76 0.12
N GLY A 87 6.79 10.73 0.60
CA GLY A 87 7.80 10.82 1.65
C GLY A 87 7.29 10.46 3.04
N ASP A 88 5.97 10.33 3.24
CA ASP A 88 5.42 9.93 4.53
C ASP A 88 5.67 8.43 4.78
N LEU A 89 6.15 8.11 5.99
CA LEU A 89 6.22 6.75 6.53
C LEU A 89 4.98 6.51 7.37
N VAL A 90 4.24 5.44 7.04
CA VAL A 90 3.00 5.06 7.70
C VAL A 90 3.14 3.65 8.24
N ARG A 91 2.59 3.42 9.45
CA ARG A 91 2.42 2.08 10.02
C ARG A 91 0.94 1.76 10.10
N LEU A 92 0.57 0.58 9.63
CA LEU A 92 -0.74 -0.04 9.79
C LEU A 92 -0.60 -1.23 10.75
N ALA A 93 -1.47 -1.30 11.75
CA ALA A 93 -1.50 -2.42 12.69
C ALA A 93 -2.47 -3.48 12.18
N ALA A 94 -2.09 -4.76 12.32
CA ALA A 94 -2.93 -5.87 11.87
C ALA A 94 -4.34 -5.81 12.46
N GLY A 95 -5.35 -6.02 11.63
CA GLY A 95 -6.77 -6.02 12.02
C GLY A 95 -7.41 -4.64 12.11
N THR A 96 -6.65 -3.56 11.86
CA THR A 96 -7.22 -2.21 11.76
C THR A 96 -8.17 -2.15 10.56
N ARG A 97 -9.40 -1.66 10.76
CA ARG A 97 -10.33 -1.44 9.64
C ARG A 97 -10.19 -0.02 9.13
N THR A 98 -10.05 0.13 7.83
CA THR A 98 -9.83 1.42 7.20
C THR A 98 -10.76 1.65 6.02
N VAL A 99 -10.90 2.93 5.64
CA VAL A 99 -11.30 3.34 4.30
C VAL A 99 -10.21 4.23 3.73
N TRP A 100 -9.66 3.81 2.60
CA TRP A 100 -8.70 4.60 1.83
C TRP A 100 -9.45 5.49 0.86
N HIS A 101 -9.26 6.80 0.96
CA HIS A 101 -9.78 7.80 0.03
C HIS A 101 -8.65 8.33 -0.83
N VAL A 102 -8.49 7.77 -2.03
CA VAL A 102 -7.38 8.08 -2.94
C VAL A 102 -7.80 9.15 -3.95
N SER A 103 -7.17 10.31 -3.86
CA SER A 103 -7.43 11.47 -4.74
C SER A 103 -6.50 11.52 -5.94
N GLU A 104 -5.24 11.11 -5.76
CA GLU A 104 -4.23 10.97 -6.81
C GLU A 104 -3.68 9.54 -6.73
N PRO A 105 -3.48 8.82 -7.86
CA PRO A 105 -3.01 7.43 -7.84
C PRO A 105 -1.80 7.21 -6.94
N LEU A 106 -1.88 6.22 -6.06
CA LEU A 106 -0.85 5.91 -5.07
C LEU A 106 0.17 4.93 -5.63
N ARG A 107 1.42 5.13 -5.21
CA ARG A 107 2.48 4.13 -5.25
C ARG A 107 3.21 4.10 -3.92
N LYS A 108 3.22 2.97 -3.22
CA LYS A 108 3.96 2.79 -1.96
C LYS A 108 4.98 1.66 -2.06
N VAL A 109 6.09 1.81 -1.33
CA VAL A 109 6.95 0.67 -0.97
C VAL A 109 6.51 0.17 0.40
N TYR A 110 6.09 -1.08 0.48
CA TYR A 110 5.63 -1.70 1.71
C TYR A 110 6.70 -2.64 2.27
N VAL A 111 6.66 -2.81 3.59
CA VAL A 111 7.31 -3.86 4.35
C VAL A 111 6.24 -4.49 5.22
N THR A 112 6.00 -5.79 5.03
CA THR A 112 5.01 -6.55 5.80
C THR A 112 5.68 -7.76 6.45
N GLY A 113 5.18 -8.17 7.61
CA GLY A 113 5.61 -9.41 8.26
C GLY A 113 5.02 -10.63 7.56
N VAL A 114 5.80 -11.70 7.42
CA VAL A 114 5.30 -13.04 7.07
C VAL A 114 4.97 -13.87 8.31
#